data_AF-A0A810QBE7-F1
#
_entry.id   AF-A0A810QBE7-F1
#
_cell.length_a   1.000
_cell.length_b   1.000
_cell.length_c   1.000
_cell.angle_alpha   90.00
_cell.angle_beta   90.00
_cell.angle_gamma   90.00
#
_symmetry.space_group_name_H-M   'P 1'
#
loop_
_entity.id
_entity.type
_entity.pdbx_description
1 polymer ?
#
loop_
_entity_poly.entity_id
_entity_poly.type
_entity_poly.pdbx_seq_one_letter_code
_entity_poly.pdbx_strand_id
1 'polypeptide(L)' 'MRSEKEVYDIVLNFAKTDKRIRMVTLEGSRTNTNIPPDDFQDFDITFFCYGYGQLHK' A
#
# COMPACT_ATOMS: atom_id res chain seq x y z
N MET A 1 -2.45 -6.21 -17.58
CA MET A 1 -2.48 -5.76 -16.17
C MET A 1 -1.20 -6.20 -15.50
N ARG A 2 -0.75 -5.50 -14.45
CA ARG A 2 0.39 -5.93 -13.64
C ARG A 2 -0.02 -7.16 -12.81
N SER A 3 0.90 -8.08 -12.59
CA SER A 3 0.76 -9.15 -11.61
C SER A 3 0.75 -8.60 -10.18
N GLU A 4 0.20 -9.37 -9.24
CA GLU A 4 0.21 -9.01 -7.82
C GLU A 4 1.64 -8.76 -7.29
N LYS A 5 2.60 -9.58 -7.74
CA LYS A 5 4.01 -9.38 -7.39
C LYS A 5 4.55 -8.02 -7.87
N GLU A 6 4.25 -7.64 -9.11
CA GLU A 6 4.68 -6.34 -9.64
C GLU A 6 4.07 -5.16 -8.86
N VAL A 7 2.80 -5.28 -8.42
CA VAL A 7 2.17 -4.26 -7.58
C VAL A 7 2.87 -4.15 -6.23
N TYR A 8 3.13 -5.28 -5.55
CA TYR A 8 3.87 -5.26 -4.27
C TYR A 8 5.28 -4.72 -4.43
N ASP A 9 6.01 -5.11 -5.47
CA ASP A 9 7.37 -4.61 -5.72
C ASP A 9 7.35 -3.08 -5.90
N ILE A 10 6.38 -2.53 -6.64
CA ILE A 10 6.21 -1.08 -6.80
C ILE A 10 5.95 -0.40 -5.46
N VAL A 11 4.97 -0.87 -4.69
CA VAL A 11 4.58 -0.29 -3.39
C VAL A 11 5.73 -0.35 -2.39
N LEU A 12 6.38 -1.51 -2.26
CA LEU A 12 7.48 -1.72 -1.32
C LEU A 12 8.73 -0.94 -1.71
N ASN A 13 9.05 -0.83 -3.00
CA ASN A 13 10.18 -0.02 -3.45
C ASN A 13 9.94 1.47 -3.21
N PHE A 14 8.71 1.96 -3.43
CA PHE A 14 8.33 3.33 -3.11
C PHE A 14 8.47 3.60 -1.59
N ALA A 15 7.91 2.72 -0.75
CA ALA A 15 8.00 2.81 0.71
C ALA A 15 9.45 2.81 1.22
N LYS A 16 10.33 1.99 0.64
CA LYS A 16 11.75 1.92 1.02
C LYS A 16 12.55 3.14 0.57
N THR A 17 12.17 3.77 -0.54
CA THR A 17 12.92 4.88 -1.12
C THR A 17 12.57 6.21 -0.45
N ASP A 18 11.31 6.41 -0.06
CA ASP A 18 10.86 7.63 0.59
C ASP A 18 11.08 7.58 2.10
N LYS A 19 12.07 8.33 2.59
CA LYS A 19 12.42 8.40 4.01
C LYS A 19 11.27 8.89 4.92
N ARG A 20 10.24 9.54 4.36
CA ARG A 20 9.07 10.04 5.10
C ARG A 20 8.13 8.92 5.51
N ILE A 21 8.14 7.80 4.78
CA ILE A 21 7.30 6.63 5.03
C ILE A 21 7.94 5.80 6.15
N ARG A 22 7.16 5.53 7.21
CA ARG A 22 7.57 4.74 8.38
C ARG A 22 6.99 3.34 8.37
N MET A 23 5.82 3.18 7.76
CA MET A 23 5.14 1.91 7.61
C MET A 23 4.26 1.96 6.36
N VAL A 24 4.11 0.81 5.72
CA VAL A 24 3.12 0.57 4.68
C VAL A 24 2.31 -0.66 5.08
N THR A 25 0.99 -0.59 4.95
CA THR A 25 0.10 -1.72 5.19
C THR A 25 -0.74 -2.01 3.94
N LEU A 26 -1.02 -3.30 3.74
CA LEU A 26 -2.09 -3.76 2.88
C LEU A 26 -3.32 -3.90 3.77
N GLU A 27 -4.45 -3.38 3.33
CA GLU A 27 -5.73 -3.40 4.04
C GLU A 27 -6.80 -4.05 3.16
N GLY A 28 -8.05 -3.98 3.60
CA GLY A 28 -9.20 -4.31 2.78
C GLY A 28 -9.35 -5.81 2.46
N SER A 29 -10.05 -6.10 1.36
CA SER A 29 -10.54 -7.45 1.05
C SER A 29 -9.41 -8.48 0.91
N ARG A 30 -8.25 -8.08 0.38
CA ARG A 30 -7.06 -8.94 0.18
C ARG A 30 -6.39 -9.40 1.48
N THR A 31 -6.73 -8.79 2.62
CA THR A 31 -6.26 -9.24 3.94
C THR A 31 -7.24 -10.16 4.65
N ASN A 32 -8.47 -10.27 4.16
CA ASN A 32 -9.51 -11.09 4.78
C ASN A 32 -9.55 -12.48 4.12
N THR A 33 -8.99 -13.47 4.81
CA THR A 33 -8.96 -14.87 4.33
C THR A 33 -10.35 -15.51 4.16
N ASN A 34 -11.41 -14.90 4.67
CA ASN A 34 -12.79 -15.38 4.50
C ASN A 34 -13.44 -14.90 3.19
N ILE A 35 -12.80 -13.99 2.44
CA ILE A 35 -13.29 -13.49 1.16
C ILE A 35 -12.52 -14.20 0.04
N PRO A 36 -13.20 -14.96 -0.83
CA PRO A 36 -12.55 -15.57 -1.99
C PRO A 36 -11.92 -14.50 -2.91
N PRO A 37 -10.70 -14.72 -3.42
CA PRO A 37 -10.12 -13.82 -4.40
C PRO A 37 -10.95 -13.73 -5.68
N ASP A 38 -11.04 -12.53 -6.26
CA ASP A 38 -11.71 -12.28 -7.52
C ASP A 38 -10.97 -11.22 -8.36
N ASP A 39 -11.32 -11.15 -9.64
CA ASP A 39 -10.67 -10.27 -10.63
C ASP A 39 -10.93 -8.76 -10.40
N PHE A 40 -11.88 -8.41 -9.52
CA PHE A 40 -12.25 -7.05 -9.18
C PHE A 40 -11.68 -6.59 -7.83
N GLN A 41 -11.00 -7.45 -7.07
CA GLN A 41 -10.32 -7.04 -5.85
C GLN A 41 -9.20 -6.03 -6.16
N ASP A 42 -9.28 -4.86 -5.57
CA ASP A 42 -8.27 -3.81 -5.64
C ASP A 42 -7.22 -3.96 -4.52
N PHE A 43 -6.27 -3.03 -4.48
CA PHE A 43 -5.21 -2.98 -3.48
C PHE A 43 -5.41 -1.76 -2.59
N ASP A 44 -5.95 -1.96 -1.40
CA ASP A 44 -6.02 -0.94 -0.36
C ASP A 44 -4.66 -0.79 0.32
N ILE A 45 -3.93 0.30 0.04
CA ILE A 45 -2.58 0.54 0.57
C ILE A 45 -2.57 1.81 1.44
N THR A 46 -2.13 1.69 2.69
CA THR A 46 -1.96 2.84 3.59
C THR A 46 -0.48 3.10 3.88
N PHE A 47 -0.04 4.35 3.70
CA PHE A 47 1.30 4.80 4.10
C PHE A 47 1.23 5.63 5.38
N PHE A 48 2.02 5.26 6.37
CA PHE A 48 2.19 6.04 7.59
C PHE A 48 3.41 6.91 7.44
N CYS A 49 3.20 8.23 7.34
CA CYS A 49 4.23 9.20 7.05
C CYS A 49 4.36 10.23 8.18
N TYR A 50 5.53 10.85 8.32
CA TYR A 50 5.70 12.08 9.12
C TYR A 50 5.86 13.30 8.21
N GLY A 51 5.69 14.50 8.78
CA GLY A 51 5.95 15.77 8.10
C GLY A 51 4.86 16.27 7.15
N TYR A 52 3.79 15.50 6.93
CA TYR A 52 2.66 15.96 6.09
C TYR A 52 1.92 17.17 6.70
N GLY A 53 1.91 17.29 8.03
CA GLY A 53 1.35 18.44 8.75
C GLY A 53 2.17 19.74 8.70
N GLN A 54 3.32 19.76 8.01
CA GLN A 54 4.14 20.96 7.80
C GLN A 54 3.90 21.62 6.44
N LEU A 55 3.15 21.00 5.52
CA LEU A 55 2.89 21.54 4.17
C LEU A 55 1.64 22.44 4.11
N HIS A 56 0.88 22.55 5.21
CA HIS A 56 -0.34 23.35 5.30
C HIS A 56 -0.34 24.33 6.49
N LYS A 57 0.85 24.73 6.97
CA LYS A 57 1.02 25.86 7.90
C LYS A 57 1.86 26.94 7.24
#